data_AF-A0A8J3VG26-F1
#
_entry.id   AF-A0A8J3VG26-F1
#
_cell.length_a   1.000
_cell.length_b   1.000
_cell.length_c   1.000
_cell.angle_alpha   90.00
_cell.angle_beta   90.00
_cell.angle_gamma   90.00
#
_symmetry.space_group_name_H-M   'P 1'
#
loop_
_entity.id
_entity.type
_entity.pdbx_description
1 polymer ?
#
loop_
_entity_poly.entity_id
_entity_poly.type
_entity_poly.pdbx_seq_one_letter_code
_entity_poly.pdbx_strand_id
1 'polypeptide(L)'
;MGYGFTLHLRDAQAKPSLQPTSGPSPTASALAGPRQVTLLAAGDVIVHPPIWEQAKADANGKGYNFLPMFESVTATITAADLALCHLEVPIAAAGSTPAGFPLFNAPPEILDGLKKAGFDGCSTAGNHALDKGAEGITRTLDAMDKAGLGHAGTARTVEEADTIKVYDVRGVKIAHLSYSYGYGVKRPSGKEWMANQIDPAQIKAAAKRAKDAKADLVVVSMHWGTEYQHEPNEDQERWAKELLATPEIDLILGHHTHSVQAMERIGDKWAIYGLGNEIARHSENFDKSREGMMARLTLTENQPGKWQVSKTEAIATWTQLTPKVRIIELPKAAVDQTLTATARKTYQTTLDRIAGYLRLRGADSAGLLVVGASPGKSPSPSPR
;
A
#
# COMPACT_ATOMS: atom_id res chain seq x y z
N MET A 1 38.68 -95.54 34.04
CA MET A 1 38.73 -94.40 33.11
C MET A 1 37.31 -93.93 32.86
N GLY A 2 37.04 -92.63 32.98
CA GLY A 2 35.74 -92.01 32.64
C GLY A 2 35.16 -91.15 33.76
N TYR A 3 35.63 -89.90 33.89
CA TYR A 3 34.96 -88.87 34.68
C TYR A 3 33.93 -88.15 33.80
N GLY A 4 32.71 -88.00 34.32
CA GLY A 4 31.56 -87.44 33.60
C GLY A 4 31.50 -85.91 33.57
N PHE A 5 30.51 -85.39 32.85
CA PHE A 5 30.02 -84.02 33.00
C PHE A 5 28.53 -83.93 32.67
N THR A 6 27.78 -83.42 33.64
CA THR A 6 26.37 -83.00 33.57
C THR A 6 26.32 -81.57 33.03
N LEU A 7 25.47 -81.28 32.04
CA LEU A 7 25.25 -79.91 31.56
C LEU A 7 23.91 -79.38 32.08
N HIS A 8 23.97 -78.33 32.92
CA HIS A 8 22.81 -77.56 33.37
C HIS A 8 22.42 -76.52 32.33
N LEU A 9 21.16 -76.57 31.88
CA LEU A 9 20.50 -75.50 31.14
C LEU A 9 20.12 -74.39 32.13
N ARG A 10 20.53 -73.15 31.84
CA ARG A 10 20.20 -71.96 32.64
C ARG A 10 18.90 -71.33 32.12
N ASP A 11 17.95 -71.15 33.04
CA ASP A 11 16.73 -70.39 32.86
C ASP A 11 17.01 -68.89 32.62
N ALA A 12 16.29 -68.31 31.66
CA ALA A 12 16.28 -66.88 31.38
C ALA A 12 15.37 -66.15 32.37
N GLN A 13 15.94 -65.27 33.20
CA GLN A 13 15.18 -64.37 34.07
C GLN A 13 14.67 -63.13 33.31
N ALA A 14 13.40 -62.80 33.54
CA ALA A 14 12.69 -61.64 33.03
C ALA A 14 13.27 -60.32 33.58
N LYS A 15 13.34 -59.28 32.73
CA LYS A 15 13.72 -57.91 33.11
C LYS A 15 12.50 -57.10 33.59
N PRO A 16 12.69 -56.11 34.49
CA PRO A 16 11.58 -55.36 35.11
C PRO A 16 10.95 -54.35 34.14
N SER A 17 9.63 -54.16 34.23
CA SER A 17 8.89 -53.12 33.52
C SER A 17 9.15 -51.75 34.15
N LEU A 18 9.65 -50.80 33.35
CA LEU A 18 9.72 -49.39 33.72
C LEU A 18 8.39 -48.71 33.38
N GLN A 19 7.72 -48.16 34.39
CA GLN A 19 6.59 -47.24 34.19
C GLN A 19 7.07 -45.97 33.46
N PRO A 20 6.27 -45.37 32.56
CA PRO A 20 6.60 -44.08 31.98
C PRO A 20 6.42 -43.00 33.04
N THR A 21 7.52 -42.36 33.42
CA THR A 21 7.49 -41.12 34.19
C THR A 21 6.98 -39.99 33.28
N SER A 22 5.89 -39.35 33.68
CA SER A 22 5.36 -38.14 33.05
C SER A 22 6.35 -36.99 33.22
N GLY A 23 7.21 -36.77 32.22
CA GLY A 23 8.01 -35.56 32.14
C GLY A 23 7.10 -34.34 31.93
N PRO A 24 7.47 -33.16 32.44
CA PRO A 24 6.69 -31.95 32.18
C PRO A 24 6.64 -31.70 30.66
N SER A 25 5.44 -31.50 30.12
CA SER A 25 5.25 -30.99 28.76
C SER A 25 6.11 -29.74 28.58
N PRO A 26 6.79 -29.56 27.43
CA PRO A 26 7.47 -28.32 27.15
C PRO A 26 6.41 -27.22 27.14
N THR A 27 6.42 -26.39 28.17
CA THR A 27 5.67 -25.15 28.24
C THR A 27 6.01 -24.38 26.97
N ALA A 28 5.00 -24.07 26.16
CA ALA A 28 5.16 -23.22 24.98
C ALA A 28 5.94 -21.97 25.40
N SER A 29 7.07 -21.75 24.72
CA SER A 29 8.02 -20.68 25.01
C SER A 29 7.30 -19.33 25.09
N ALA A 30 7.15 -18.83 26.31
CA ALA A 30 6.76 -17.46 26.58
C ALA A 30 7.97 -16.54 26.36
N LEU A 31 8.41 -16.40 25.10
CA LEU A 31 9.49 -15.47 24.71
C LEU A 31 9.34 -14.88 23.29
N ALA A 32 8.16 -14.96 22.65
CA ALA A 32 7.92 -14.12 21.48
C ALA A 32 7.49 -12.73 21.95
N GLY A 33 8.27 -11.69 21.62
CA GLY A 33 7.80 -10.31 21.71
C GLY A 33 6.48 -10.11 20.94
N PRO A 34 5.79 -8.97 21.09
CA PRO A 34 4.51 -8.77 20.43
C PRO A 34 4.66 -8.94 18.91
N ARG A 35 3.71 -9.63 18.26
CA ARG A 35 3.75 -9.84 16.82
C ARG A 35 3.66 -8.49 16.12
N GLN A 36 4.49 -8.30 15.10
CA GLN A 36 4.55 -7.07 14.32
C GLN A 36 4.51 -7.38 12.83
N VAL A 37 3.78 -6.54 12.10
CA VAL A 37 3.79 -6.48 10.64
C VAL A 37 3.86 -5.02 10.20
N THR A 38 4.46 -4.80 9.03
CA THR A 38 4.60 -3.48 8.44
C THR A 38 3.74 -3.35 7.18
N LEU A 39 2.92 -2.31 7.13
CA LEU A 39 2.18 -1.92 5.94
C LEU A 39 2.83 -0.66 5.36
N LEU A 40 3.12 -0.67 4.06
CA LEU A 40 3.51 0.52 3.30
C LEU A 40 2.44 0.84 2.28
N ALA A 41 1.97 2.09 2.27
CA ALA A 41 1.03 2.61 1.28
C ALA A 41 1.70 3.74 0.48
N ALA A 42 1.68 3.63 -0.84
CA ALA A 42 2.21 4.62 -1.77
C ALA A 42 1.08 5.36 -2.51
N GLY A 43 1.42 6.48 -3.12
CA GLY A 43 0.48 7.35 -3.82
C GLY A 43 -0.03 6.83 -5.16
N ASP A 44 -0.59 7.76 -5.94
CA ASP A 44 -1.27 7.46 -7.19
C ASP A 44 -0.30 7.04 -8.30
N VAL A 45 -0.64 5.97 -9.02
CA VAL A 45 0.05 5.48 -10.20
C VAL A 45 -0.79 5.83 -11.42
N ILE A 46 -0.39 6.89 -12.12
CA ILE A 46 -1.11 7.44 -13.27
C ILE A 46 -0.16 7.56 -14.45
N VAL A 47 -0.31 6.64 -15.40
CA VAL A 47 0.57 6.58 -16.57
C VAL A 47 0.13 7.61 -17.61
N HIS A 48 0.63 8.83 -17.47
CA HIS A 48 0.52 9.89 -18.46
C HIS A 48 1.44 9.64 -19.67
N PRO A 49 1.21 10.30 -20.83
CA PRO A 49 2.03 10.08 -22.02
C PRO A 49 3.55 10.08 -21.82
N PRO A 50 4.08 11.09 -21.13
CA PRO A 50 5.52 11.14 -20.88
C PRO A 50 6.07 9.98 -20.05
N ILE A 51 5.24 9.37 -19.20
CA ILE A 51 5.63 8.23 -18.37
C ILE A 51 5.83 7.01 -19.27
N TRP A 52 4.86 6.67 -20.12
CA TRP A 52 5.08 5.53 -21.02
C TRP A 52 6.14 5.81 -22.09
N GLU A 53 6.33 7.07 -22.53
CA GLU A 53 7.43 7.40 -23.44
C GLU A 53 8.80 7.19 -22.78
N GLN A 54 8.94 7.57 -21.51
CA GLN A 54 10.15 7.25 -20.75
C GLN A 54 10.31 5.74 -20.56
N ALA A 55 9.24 4.99 -20.27
CA ALA A 55 9.29 3.54 -20.13
C ALA A 55 9.69 2.85 -21.46
N LYS A 56 9.23 3.39 -22.59
CA LYS A 56 9.62 2.93 -23.92
C LYS A 56 11.10 3.22 -24.21
N ALA A 57 11.58 4.38 -23.82
CA ALA A 57 13.00 4.72 -23.91
C ALA A 57 13.87 3.79 -23.04
N ASP A 58 13.43 3.51 -21.81
CA ASP A 58 14.11 2.59 -20.89
C ASP A 58 14.01 1.10 -21.32
N ALA A 59 13.15 0.79 -22.31
CA ALA A 59 13.09 -0.49 -23.01
C ALA A 59 13.85 -0.50 -24.35
N ASN A 60 14.67 0.52 -24.63
CA ASN A 60 15.37 0.68 -25.91
C ASN A 60 14.43 0.69 -27.13
N GLY A 61 13.22 1.24 -26.96
CA GLY A 61 12.19 1.33 -28.00
C GLY A 61 11.42 0.04 -28.26
N LYS A 62 11.69 -1.05 -27.54
CA LYS A 62 11.05 -2.36 -27.72
C LYS A 62 10.14 -2.68 -26.53
N GLY A 63 8.87 -2.32 -26.64
CA GLY A 63 7.90 -2.43 -25.53
C GLY A 63 8.08 -1.33 -24.51
N TYR A 64 7.77 -1.61 -23.25
CA TYR A 64 7.84 -0.67 -22.13
C TYR A 64 8.54 -1.30 -20.92
N ASN A 65 9.41 -0.53 -20.25
CA ASN A 65 10.08 -0.94 -19.02
C ASN A 65 9.92 0.16 -17.96
N PHE A 66 9.00 -0.07 -17.02
CA PHE A 66 8.69 0.91 -15.97
C PHE A 66 9.59 0.78 -14.73
N LEU A 67 10.24 -0.37 -14.51
CA LEU A 67 11.03 -0.62 -13.30
C LEU A 67 12.10 0.46 -13.02
N PRO A 68 12.86 0.98 -14.02
CA PRO A 68 13.86 2.03 -13.77
C PRO A 68 13.30 3.30 -13.13
N MET A 69 12.00 3.56 -13.24
CA MET A 69 11.37 4.71 -12.58
C MET A 69 11.23 4.53 -11.07
N PHE A 70 11.10 3.29 -10.60
CA PHE A 70 10.88 2.92 -9.20
C PHE A 70 12.16 2.52 -8.47
N GLU A 71 13.31 2.52 -9.15
CA GLU A 71 14.56 1.95 -8.64
C GLU A 71 14.97 2.54 -7.28
N SER A 72 14.82 3.86 -7.08
CA SER A 72 15.23 4.49 -5.81
C SER A 72 14.38 4.07 -4.62
N VAL A 73 13.11 3.74 -4.84
CA VAL A 73 12.12 3.40 -3.79
C VAL A 73 11.97 1.90 -3.58
N THR A 74 12.44 1.07 -4.53
CA THR A 74 12.28 -0.39 -4.52
C THR A 74 12.72 -1.01 -3.18
N ALA A 75 13.91 -0.68 -2.68
CA ALA A 75 14.40 -1.22 -1.41
C ALA A 75 13.48 -0.88 -0.21
N THR A 76 12.86 0.31 -0.23
CA THR A 76 11.96 0.76 0.83
C THR A 76 10.61 0.06 0.75
N ILE A 77 10.09 -0.14 -0.46
CA ILE A 77 8.85 -0.87 -0.72
C ILE A 77 9.02 -2.34 -0.32
N THR A 78 10.07 -3.01 -0.80
CA THR A 78 10.33 -4.45 -0.53
C THR A 78 10.62 -4.78 0.94
N ALA A 79 10.96 -3.77 1.75
CA ALA A 79 11.21 -3.96 3.18
C ALA A 79 9.91 -4.05 4.01
N ALA A 80 8.76 -3.65 3.45
CA ALA A 80 7.47 -3.80 4.09
C ALA A 80 6.93 -5.24 3.97
N ASP A 81 6.13 -5.67 4.93
CA ASP A 81 5.47 -6.98 4.86
C ASP A 81 4.25 -6.99 3.93
N LEU A 82 3.63 -5.82 3.76
CA LEU A 82 2.58 -5.55 2.78
C LEU A 82 2.80 -4.18 2.16
N ALA A 83 2.95 -4.11 0.83
CA ALA A 83 3.07 -2.87 0.09
C ALA A 83 1.87 -2.65 -0.86
N LEU A 84 1.15 -1.55 -0.67
CA LEU A 84 -0.06 -1.19 -1.42
C LEU A 84 0.16 0.10 -2.23
N CYS A 85 -0.36 0.13 -3.46
CA CYS A 85 -0.41 1.32 -4.30
C CYS A 85 -1.86 1.73 -4.66
N HIS A 86 -2.03 2.81 -5.41
CA HIS A 86 -3.30 3.09 -6.12
C HIS A 86 -3.07 3.06 -7.62
N LEU A 87 -3.69 2.10 -8.32
CA LEU A 87 -3.69 2.03 -9.77
C LEU A 87 -4.95 2.74 -10.27
N GLU A 88 -4.79 3.98 -10.68
CA GLU A 88 -5.92 4.87 -10.98
C GLU A 88 -6.53 4.62 -12.36
N VAL A 89 -5.68 4.23 -13.32
CA VAL A 89 -6.04 4.12 -14.74
C VAL A 89 -6.13 2.67 -15.19
N PRO A 90 -7.06 2.33 -16.11
CA PRO A 90 -7.22 0.97 -16.58
C PRO A 90 -6.06 0.54 -17.47
N ILE A 91 -5.90 -0.77 -17.62
CA ILE A 91 -4.84 -1.35 -18.44
C ILE A 91 -5.31 -1.53 -19.90
N ALA A 92 -4.44 -1.13 -20.82
CA ALA A 92 -4.59 -1.28 -22.26
C ALA A 92 -4.50 -2.76 -22.66
N ALA A 93 -5.13 -3.12 -23.80
CA ALA A 93 -4.88 -4.43 -24.39
C ALA A 93 -3.41 -4.52 -24.85
N ALA A 94 -2.81 -5.71 -24.74
CA ALA A 94 -1.45 -5.93 -25.21
C ALA A 94 -1.31 -5.54 -26.69
N GLY A 95 -0.28 -4.75 -27.01
CA GLY A 95 -0.05 -4.23 -28.37
C GLY A 95 -0.95 -3.08 -28.81
N SER A 96 -1.93 -2.65 -27.99
CA SER A 96 -2.73 -1.47 -28.27
C SER A 96 -1.99 -0.18 -27.87
N THR A 97 -2.38 0.93 -28.50
CA THR A 97 -1.82 2.25 -28.18
C THR A 97 -2.32 2.72 -26.81
N PRO A 98 -1.42 3.12 -25.90
CA PRO A 98 -1.84 3.75 -24.65
C PRO A 98 -2.44 5.13 -24.91
N ALA A 99 -3.36 5.55 -24.05
CA ALA A 99 -3.98 6.87 -24.11
C ALA A 99 -3.89 7.55 -22.74
N GLY A 100 -3.81 8.87 -22.78
CA GLY A 100 -3.81 9.73 -21.61
C GLY A 100 -5.18 10.36 -21.40
N PHE A 101 -5.19 11.46 -20.66
CA PHE A 101 -6.38 12.29 -20.46
C PHE A 101 -7.09 12.61 -21.79
N PRO A 102 -8.44 12.59 -21.84
CA PRO A 102 -9.38 12.39 -20.73
C PRO A 102 -9.76 10.94 -20.42
N LEU A 103 -9.39 9.97 -21.28
CA LEU A 103 -9.77 8.57 -21.14
C LEU A 103 -8.53 7.68 -21.22
N PHE A 104 -7.97 7.39 -20.05
CA PHE A 104 -6.68 6.72 -19.93
C PHE A 104 -6.73 5.23 -20.25
N ASN A 105 -5.61 4.71 -20.74
CA ASN A 105 -5.25 3.29 -20.62
C ASN A 105 -3.72 3.14 -20.61
N ALA A 106 -3.20 2.53 -19.55
CA ALA A 106 -1.77 2.32 -19.36
C ALA A 106 -1.27 1.04 -20.08
N PRO A 107 -0.02 1.01 -20.60
CA PRO A 107 0.59 -0.23 -21.07
C PRO A 107 0.63 -1.30 -19.96
N PRO A 108 0.33 -2.57 -20.25
CA PRO A 108 0.27 -3.63 -19.24
C PRO A 108 1.59 -3.85 -18.47
N GLU A 109 2.73 -3.50 -19.06
CA GLU A 109 4.06 -3.62 -18.44
C GLU A 109 4.25 -2.73 -17.20
N ILE A 110 3.35 -1.77 -16.94
CA ILE A 110 3.35 -1.05 -15.66
C ILE A 110 3.17 -2.01 -14.49
N LEU A 111 2.34 -3.05 -14.65
CA LEU A 111 2.08 -4.05 -13.61
C LEU A 111 3.34 -4.86 -13.29
N ASP A 112 4.13 -5.21 -14.32
CA ASP A 112 5.44 -5.85 -14.12
C ASP A 112 6.40 -4.92 -13.37
N GLY A 113 6.38 -3.63 -13.68
CA GLY A 113 7.14 -2.60 -12.98
C GLY A 113 6.77 -2.52 -11.51
N LEU A 114 5.47 -2.43 -11.20
CA LEU A 114 4.95 -2.38 -9.83
C LEU A 114 5.30 -3.65 -9.04
N LYS A 115 5.10 -4.83 -9.64
CA LYS A 115 5.42 -6.09 -8.97
C LYS A 115 6.91 -6.21 -8.66
N LYS A 116 7.77 -5.84 -9.61
CA LYS A 116 9.24 -5.86 -9.42
C LYS A 116 9.74 -4.78 -8.46
N ALA A 117 9.04 -3.65 -8.35
CA ALA A 117 9.31 -2.62 -7.35
C ALA A 117 8.95 -3.09 -5.92
N GLY A 118 8.17 -4.17 -5.78
CA GLY A 118 7.85 -4.80 -4.50
C GLY A 118 6.40 -4.64 -4.04
N PHE A 119 5.50 -4.08 -4.86
CA PHE A 119 4.10 -3.97 -4.49
C PHE A 119 3.40 -5.34 -4.49
N ASP A 120 2.53 -5.54 -3.51
CA ASP A 120 1.70 -6.74 -3.36
C ASP A 120 0.33 -6.58 -4.00
N GLY A 121 -0.16 -5.34 -4.10
CA GLY A 121 -1.42 -5.03 -4.74
C GLY A 121 -1.72 -3.55 -4.76
N CYS A 122 -2.83 -3.19 -5.38
CA CYS A 122 -3.25 -1.80 -5.49
C CYS A 122 -4.76 -1.66 -5.29
N SER A 123 -5.17 -0.51 -4.76
CA SER A 123 -6.54 -0.07 -4.87
C SER A 123 -6.83 0.36 -6.31
N THR A 124 -8.06 0.16 -6.77
CA THR A 124 -8.48 0.38 -8.17
C THR A 124 -9.76 1.21 -8.29
N ALA A 125 -10.50 1.48 -7.19
CA ALA A 125 -11.60 2.44 -7.25
C ALA A 125 -11.03 3.86 -7.29
N GLY A 126 -10.92 4.41 -8.49
CA GLY A 126 -10.58 5.81 -8.77
C GLY A 126 -11.52 6.42 -9.80
N ASN A 127 -11.50 7.74 -9.95
CA ASN A 127 -12.32 8.46 -10.94
C ASN A 127 -12.11 7.98 -12.39
N HIS A 128 -10.91 7.48 -12.71
CA HIS A 128 -10.53 6.95 -14.02
C HIS A 128 -10.72 5.43 -14.20
N ALA A 129 -11.18 4.71 -13.18
CA ALA A 129 -11.31 3.25 -13.22
C ALA A 129 -12.21 2.73 -14.36
N LEU A 130 -13.14 3.58 -14.83
CA LEU A 130 -14.13 3.25 -15.87
C LEU A 130 -13.83 3.87 -17.23
N ASP A 131 -12.66 4.47 -17.45
CA ASP A 131 -12.30 5.14 -18.71
C ASP A 131 -12.39 4.23 -19.96
N LYS A 132 -12.29 2.91 -19.75
CA LYS A 132 -12.46 1.87 -20.79
C LYS A 132 -13.67 0.96 -20.52
N GLY A 133 -14.63 1.43 -19.72
CA GLY A 133 -15.87 0.74 -19.39
C GLY A 133 -15.67 -0.61 -18.68
N ALA A 134 -16.71 -1.44 -18.73
CA ALA A 134 -16.72 -2.77 -18.11
C ALA A 134 -15.56 -3.66 -18.61
N GLU A 135 -15.29 -3.66 -19.91
CA GLU A 135 -14.18 -4.42 -20.49
C GLU A 135 -12.82 -3.91 -19.99
N GLY A 136 -12.70 -2.61 -19.76
CA GLY A 136 -11.56 -1.96 -19.12
C GLY A 136 -11.27 -2.51 -17.73
N ILE A 137 -12.29 -2.59 -16.89
CA ILE A 137 -12.19 -3.19 -15.55
C ILE A 137 -11.77 -4.65 -15.66
N THR A 138 -12.49 -5.46 -16.44
CA THR A 138 -12.17 -6.89 -16.56
C THR A 138 -10.73 -7.11 -16.99
N ARG A 139 -10.29 -6.42 -18.03
CA ARG A 139 -8.91 -6.54 -18.52
C ARG A 139 -7.88 -6.10 -17.50
N THR A 140 -8.16 -5.04 -16.76
CA THR A 140 -7.26 -4.52 -15.72
C THR A 140 -7.08 -5.57 -14.63
N LEU A 141 -8.18 -6.14 -14.12
CA LEU A 141 -8.13 -7.13 -13.04
C LEU A 141 -7.48 -8.44 -13.50
N ASP A 142 -7.80 -8.92 -14.71
CA ASP A 142 -7.15 -10.12 -15.27
C ASP A 142 -5.64 -9.91 -15.46
N ALA A 143 -5.21 -8.70 -15.85
CA ALA A 143 -3.80 -8.37 -15.98
C ALA A 143 -3.11 -8.27 -14.61
N MET A 144 -3.77 -7.72 -13.58
CA MET A 144 -3.28 -7.68 -12.21
C MET A 144 -3.15 -9.08 -11.60
N ASP A 145 -4.16 -9.94 -11.77
CA ASP A 145 -4.13 -11.35 -11.37
C ASP A 145 -2.93 -12.07 -12.01
N LYS A 146 -2.72 -11.88 -13.32
CA LYS A 146 -1.59 -12.46 -14.05
C LYS A 146 -0.23 -11.94 -13.55
N ALA A 147 -0.15 -10.68 -13.16
CA ALA A 147 1.07 -10.08 -12.61
C ALA A 147 1.32 -10.49 -11.14
N GLY A 148 0.36 -11.17 -10.50
CA GLY A 148 0.44 -11.52 -9.07
C GLY A 148 0.29 -10.30 -8.16
N LEU A 149 -0.52 -9.32 -8.59
CA LEU A 149 -0.90 -8.14 -7.81
C LEU A 149 -2.34 -8.28 -7.33
N GLY A 150 -2.54 -8.10 -6.03
CA GLY A 150 -3.87 -7.97 -5.46
C GLY A 150 -4.58 -6.69 -5.93
N HIS A 151 -5.91 -6.72 -5.96
CA HIS A 151 -6.72 -5.56 -6.30
C HIS A 151 -7.92 -5.43 -5.37
N ALA A 152 -8.33 -4.18 -5.10
CA ALA A 152 -9.50 -3.85 -4.30
C ALA A 152 -10.20 -2.62 -4.87
N GLY A 153 -11.54 -2.65 -4.98
CA GLY A 153 -12.36 -1.48 -5.34
C GLY A 153 -13.12 -1.59 -6.67
N THR A 154 -12.71 -2.50 -7.55
CA THR A 154 -13.45 -2.85 -8.77
C THR A 154 -13.65 -4.37 -8.89
N ALA A 155 -14.63 -4.79 -9.70
CA ALA A 155 -15.03 -6.18 -9.83
C ALA A 155 -15.52 -6.54 -11.24
N ARG A 156 -15.30 -7.80 -11.64
CA ARG A 156 -15.77 -8.44 -12.88
C ARG A 156 -17.17 -9.02 -12.73
N THR A 157 -17.52 -9.48 -11.52
CA THR A 157 -18.83 -10.07 -11.19
C THR A 157 -19.39 -9.52 -9.87
N VAL A 158 -20.68 -9.76 -9.62
CA VAL A 158 -21.34 -9.37 -8.35
C VAL A 158 -20.69 -10.10 -7.17
N GLU A 159 -20.38 -11.38 -7.34
CA GLU A 159 -19.75 -12.22 -6.33
C GLU A 159 -18.34 -11.71 -5.98
N GLU A 160 -17.60 -11.23 -6.98
CA GLU A 160 -16.30 -10.59 -6.76
C GLU A 160 -16.46 -9.24 -6.04
N ALA A 161 -17.48 -8.45 -6.36
CA ALA A 161 -17.76 -7.18 -5.67
C ALA A 161 -18.09 -7.40 -4.17
N ASP A 162 -18.70 -8.54 -3.84
CA ASP A 162 -18.99 -8.92 -2.46
C ASP A 162 -17.80 -9.56 -1.72
N THR A 163 -16.76 -9.97 -2.46
CA THR A 163 -15.56 -10.61 -1.91
C THR A 163 -14.50 -9.58 -1.49
N ILE A 164 -14.15 -9.57 -0.21
CA ILE A 164 -13.12 -8.65 0.30
C ILE A 164 -11.72 -9.18 -0.02
N LYS A 165 -10.87 -8.31 -0.61
CA LYS A 165 -9.46 -8.63 -0.79
C LYS A 165 -8.79 -8.71 0.58
N VAL A 166 -8.25 -9.88 0.92
CA VAL A 166 -7.48 -10.11 2.15
C VAL A 166 -6.07 -10.56 1.79
N TYR A 167 -5.08 -9.92 2.41
CA TYR A 167 -3.67 -10.31 2.35
C TYR A 167 -3.33 -11.06 3.64
N ASP A 168 -2.72 -12.24 3.52
CA ASP A 168 -2.16 -12.97 4.66
C ASP A 168 -0.66 -12.69 4.71
N VAL A 169 -0.23 -11.89 5.69
CA VAL A 169 1.16 -11.49 5.88
C VAL A 169 1.63 -11.94 7.25
N ARG A 170 2.52 -12.93 7.29
CA ARG A 170 3.01 -13.54 8.55
C ARG A 170 1.87 -14.03 9.46
N GLY A 171 0.82 -14.60 8.88
CA GLY A 171 -0.35 -15.09 9.60
C GLY A 171 -1.23 -13.97 10.16
N VAL A 172 -1.13 -12.75 9.62
CA VAL A 172 -1.98 -11.60 9.93
C VAL A 172 -2.80 -11.29 8.68
N LYS A 173 -4.13 -11.29 8.83
CA LYS A 173 -5.07 -11.06 7.73
C LYS A 173 -5.43 -9.59 7.64
N ILE A 174 -4.93 -8.91 6.62
CA ILE A 174 -5.22 -7.50 6.36
C ILE A 174 -6.22 -7.40 5.21
N ALA A 175 -7.44 -6.96 5.51
CA ALA A 175 -8.45 -6.67 4.51
C ALA A 175 -8.22 -5.29 3.90
N HIS A 176 -8.36 -5.21 2.57
CA HIS A 176 -8.22 -3.98 1.80
C HIS A 176 -9.54 -3.64 1.12
N LEU A 177 -10.09 -2.51 1.49
CA LEU A 177 -11.27 -1.91 0.90
C LEU A 177 -10.86 -0.70 0.07
N SER A 178 -11.59 -0.40 -1.00
CA SER A 178 -11.33 0.78 -1.83
C SER A 178 -12.61 1.35 -2.42
N TYR A 179 -12.73 2.67 -2.37
CA TYR A 179 -13.91 3.44 -2.79
C TYR A 179 -13.51 4.78 -3.41
N SER A 180 -14.25 5.22 -4.44
CA SER A 180 -14.05 6.52 -5.10
C SER A 180 -15.23 7.48 -4.90
N TYR A 181 -14.96 8.78 -4.82
CA TYR A 181 -15.99 9.82 -4.70
C TYR A 181 -16.96 9.83 -5.90
N GLY A 182 -16.47 9.40 -7.06
CA GLY A 182 -17.19 9.38 -8.33
C GLY A 182 -16.32 8.91 -9.46
N TYR A 183 -16.82 9.07 -10.68
CA TYR A 183 -16.16 8.63 -11.91
C TYR A 183 -16.30 9.70 -12.99
N GLY A 184 -15.25 9.85 -13.83
CA GLY A 184 -15.27 10.77 -14.98
C GLY A 184 -16.28 10.37 -16.06
N VAL A 185 -16.76 9.12 -16.02
CA VAL A 185 -17.79 8.58 -16.90
C VAL A 185 -18.91 7.91 -16.10
N LYS A 186 -20.09 7.77 -16.70
CA LYS A 186 -21.24 7.13 -16.04
C LYS A 186 -20.96 5.65 -15.80
N ARG A 187 -21.24 5.17 -14.58
CA ARG A 187 -21.25 3.73 -14.28
C ARG A 187 -22.25 3.00 -15.19
N PRO A 188 -21.92 1.80 -15.70
CA PRO A 188 -22.85 1.05 -16.54
C PRO A 188 -24.12 0.67 -15.74
N SER A 189 -25.29 0.93 -16.32
CA SER A 189 -26.57 0.70 -15.64
C SER A 189 -26.78 -0.78 -15.32
N GLY A 190 -27.15 -1.08 -14.08
CA GLY A 190 -27.31 -2.45 -13.59
C GLY A 190 -25.99 -3.16 -13.30
N LYS A 191 -24.85 -2.47 -13.42
CA LYS A 191 -23.51 -2.94 -13.10
C LYS A 191 -22.74 -1.97 -12.21
N GLU A 192 -23.45 -1.20 -11.41
CA GLU A 192 -22.88 -0.23 -10.48
C GLU A 192 -21.92 -0.88 -9.46
N TRP A 193 -22.10 -2.17 -9.17
CA TRP A 193 -21.22 -3.00 -8.33
C TRP A 193 -19.81 -3.20 -8.91
N MET A 194 -19.57 -2.94 -10.20
CA MET A 194 -18.25 -3.11 -10.82
C MET A 194 -17.21 -2.13 -10.28
N ALA A 195 -17.65 -1.00 -9.72
CA ALA A 195 -16.76 0.03 -9.20
C ALA A 195 -17.40 0.67 -7.96
N ASN A 196 -16.67 0.57 -6.85
CA ASN A 196 -17.11 0.99 -5.52
C ASN A 196 -17.13 2.52 -5.39
N GLN A 197 -18.31 3.09 -5.11
CA GLN A 197 -18.47 4.51 -4.84
C GLN A 197 -18.60 4.75 -3.33
N ILE A 198 -18.02 5.85 -2.83
CA ILE A 198 -18.06 6.21 -1.41
C ILE A 198 -19.51 6.30 -0.93
N ASP A 199 -19.83 5.41 0.01
CA ASP A 199 -21.05 5.39 0.80
C ASP A 199 -20.65 4.87 2.19
N PRO A 200 -20.70 5.70 3.25
CA PRO A 200 -20.27 5.28 4.58
C PRO A 200 -20.99 4.05 5.11
N ALA A 201 -22.27 3.83 4.79
CA ALA A 201 -23.00 2.66 5.23
C ALA A 201 -22.48 1.39 4.54
N GLN A 202 -22.20 1.46 3.24
CA GLN A 202 -21.63 0.35 2.47
C GLN A 202 -20.21 0.01 2.94
N ILE A 203 -19.38 1.04 3.20
CA ILE A 203 -18.02 0.85 3.70
C ILE A 203 -18.03 0.14 5.05
N LYS A 204 -18.89 0.58 5.99
CA LYS A 204 -19.04 -0.07 7.30
C LYS A 204 -19.54 -1.51 7.18
N ALA A 205 -20.50 -1.77 6.30
CA ALA A 205 -20.98 -3.13 6.05
C ALA A 205 -19.88 -4.03 5.46
N ALA A 206 -19.06 -3.51 4.55
CA ALA A 206 -17.91 -4.23 3.99
C ALA A 206 -16.82 -4.51 5.04
N ALA A 207 -16.52 -3.53 5.91
CA ALA A 207 -15.60 -3.72 7.03
C ALA A 207 -16.10 -4.82 7.98
N LYS A 208 -17.40 -4.85 8.27
CA LYS A 208 -18.00 -5.93 9.04
C LYS A 208 -17.82 -7.30 8.35
N ARG A 209 -18.10 -7.40 7.04
CA ARG A 209 -17.88 -8.65 6.28
C ARG A 209 -16.42 -9.10 6.33
N ALA A 210 -15.48 -8.17 6.27
CA ALA A 210 -14.06 -8.47 6.40
C ALA A 210 -13.72 -9.09 7.77
N LYS A 211 -14.24 -8.51 8.86
CA LYS A 211 -14.06 -9.05 10.22
C LYS A 211 -14.77 -10.40 10.42
N ASP A 212 -15.96 -10.58 9.85
CA ASP A 212 -16.67 -11.86 9.85
C ASP A 212 -15.87 -12.96 9.12
N ALA A 213 -15.17 -12.58 8.04
CA ALA A 213 -14.19 -13.40 7.32
C ALA A 213 -12.82 -13.54 8.03
N LYS A 214 -12.75 -13.14 9.31
CA LYS A 214 -11.56 -13.24 10.18
C LYS A 214 -10.38 -12.36 9.75
N ALA A 215 -10.63 -11.20 9.14
CA ALA A 215 -9.59 -10.18 9.01
C ALA A 215 -9.17 -9.66 10.40
N ASP A 216 -7.87 -9.57 10.63
CA ASP A 216 -7.28 -8.96 11.82
C ASP A 216 -7.39 -7.43 11.74
N LEU A 217 -7.16 -6.88 10.54
CA LEU A 217 -7.12 -5.45 10.26
C LEU A 217 -7.93 -5.12 9.01
N VAL A 218 -8.54 -3.94 8.96
CA VAL A 218 -9.23 -3.40 7.78
C VAL A 218 -8.67 -2.03 7.41
N VAL A 219 -8.15 -1.94 6.20
CA VAL A 219 -7.59 -0.73 5.59
C VAL A 219 -8.52 -0.26 4.48
N VAL A 220 -8.85 1.03 4.47
CA VAL A 220 -9.75 1.63 3.48
C VAL A 220 -9.01 2.67 2.65
N SER A 221 -8.78 2.36 1.38
CA SER A 221 -8.31 3.32 0.38
C SER A 221 -9.48 4.19 -0.12
N MET A 222 -9.39 5.49 0.09
CA MET A 222 -10.40 6.48 -0.30
C MET A 222 -9.84 7.38 -1.40
N HIS A 223 -10.43 7.31 -2.59
CA HIS A 223 -10.11 8.19 -3.70
C HIS A 223 -11.07 9.38 -3.67
N TRP A 224 -10.62 10.52 -3.13
CA TRP A 224 -11.50 11.60 -2.65
C TRP A 224 -10.78 12.95 -2.49
N GLY A 225 -11.52 13.99 -2.13
CA GLY A 225 -10.94 15.30 -1.86
C GLY A 225 -10.94 16.21 -3.08
N THR A 226 -10.27 17.36 -2.93
CA THR A 226 -10.13 18.35 -3.99
C THR A 226 -8.70 18.29 -4.55
N GLU A 227 -8.56 18.14 -5.86
CA GLU A 227 -7.25 18.10 -6.52
C GLU A 227 -6.37 19.31 -6.15
N TYR A 228 -5.08 19.03 -5.98
CA TYR A 228 -3.99 19.97 -5.75
C TYR A 228 -4.09 20.78 -4.44
N GLN A 229 -4.88 20.32 -3.47
CA GLN A 229 -4.97 20.87 -2.11
C GLN A 229 -4.16 20.04 -1.12
N HIS A 230 -3.49 20.69 -0.17
CA HIS A 230 -2.73 20.03 0.91
C HIS A 230 -3.54 19.87 2.21
N GLU A 231 -4.54 20.72 2.42
CA GLU A 231 -5.53 20.53 3.49
C GLU A 231 -6.65 19.60 2.98
N PRO A 232 -7.15 18.67 3.80
CA PRO A 232 -8.36 17.93 3.46
C PRO A 232 -9.57 18.85 3.38
N ASN A 233 -10.52 18.54 2.50
CA ASN A 233 -11.79 19.25 2.44
C ASN A 233 -12.80 18.74 3.51
N GLU A 234 -13.93 19.42 3.63
CA GLU A 234 -14.95 19.10 4.65
C GLU A 234 -15.51 17.67 4.54
N ASP A 235 -15.65 17.16 3.32
CA ASP A 235 -16.14 15.80 3.08
C ASP A 235 -15.12 14.75 3.52
N GLN A 236 -13.83 14.96 3.20
CA GLN A 236 -12.74 14.12 3.67
C GLN A 236 -12.71 14.06 5.20
N GLU A 237 -12.77 15.22 5.87
CA GLU A 237 -12.79 15.28 7.34
C GLU A 237 -14.00 14.56 7.95
N ARG A 238 -15.19 14.81 7.40
CA ARG A 238 -16.44 14.23 7.89
C ARG A 238 -16.42 12.71 7.78
N TRP A 239 -16.08 12.19 6.60
CA TRP A 239 -16.04 10.76 6.36
C TRP A 239 -14.91 10.07 7.11
N ALA A 240 -13.73 10.68 7.25
CA ALA A 240 -12.64 10.12 8.04
C ALA A 240 -13.05 9.92 9.51
N LYS A 241 -13.65 10.95 10.12
CA LYS A 241 -14.18 10.87 11.51
C LYS A 241 -15.25 9.80 11.64
N GLU A 242 -16.21 9.77 10.70
CA GLU A 242 -17.31 8.81 10.73
C GLU A 242 -16.85 7.35 10.56
N LEU A 243 -15.93 7.10 9.62
CA LEU A 243 -15.44 5.76 9.32
C LEU A 243 -14.49 5.26 10.41
N LEU A 244 -13.55 6.08 10.90
CA LEU A 244 -12.63 5.63 11.97
C LEU A 244 -13.32 5.44 13.32
N ALA A 245 -14.47 6.09 13.55
CA ALA A 245 -15.32 5.78 14.71
C ALA A 245 -15.95 4.37 14.65
N THR A 246 -15.92 3.70 13.49
CA THR A 246 -16.39 2.32 13.32
C THR A 246 -15.30 1.36 13.84
N PRO A 247 -15.59 0.49 14.82
CA PRO A 247 -14.58 -0.38 15.43
C PRO A 247 -13.83 -1.25 14.42
N GLU A 248 -14.51 -1.70 13.37
CA GLU A 248 -13.98 -2.62 12.36
C GLU A 248 -12.98 -1.99 11.37
N ILE A 249 -12.86 -0.65 11.30
CA ILE A 249 -11.97 0.04 10.36
C ILE A 249 -10.74 0.55 11.10
N ASP A 250 -9.53 0.21 10.66
CA ASP A 250 -8.29 0.51 11.40
C ASP A 250 -7.47 1.67 10.80
N LEU A 251 -7.58 1.88 9.49
CA LEU A 251 -6.73 2.82 8.76
C LEU A 251 -7.45 3.35 7.51
N ILE A 252 -7.30 4.65 7.24
CA ILE A 252 -7.71 5.27 5.97
C ILE A 252 -6.47 5.73 5.20
N LEU A 253 -6.43 5.37 3.91
CA LEU A 253 -5.41 5.74 2.93
C LEU A 253 -6.04 6.59 1.82
N GLY A 254 -5.64 7.85 1.71
CA GLY A 254 -6.23 8.80 0.78
C GLY A 254 -5.43 8.95 -0.51
N HIS A 255 -6.17 9.08 -1.61
CA HIS A 255 -5.70 9.20 -3.00
C HIS A 255 -6.44 10.36 -3.70
N HIS A 256 -6.31 10.51 -5.02
CA HIS A 256 -7.01 11.46 -5.90
C HIS A 256 -6.45 12.88 -5.93
N THR A 257 -6.07 13.44 -4.78
CA THR A 257 -5.76 14.87 -4.74
C THR A 257 -4.48 15.24 -5.49
N HIS A 258 -3.68 14.27 -5.94
CA HIS A 258 -2.39 14.46 -6.62
C HIS A 258 -1.44 15.41 -5.86
N SER A 259 -1.66 15.51 -4.54
CA SER A 259 -0.94 16.33 -3.58
C SER A 259 -0.76 15.53 -2.30
N VAL A 260 0.39 15.66 -1.67
CA VAL A 260 0.55 15.17 -0.30
C VAL A 260 -0.31 16.03 0.62
N GLN A 261 -1.29 15.42 1.29
CA GLN A 261 -2.15 16.08 2.26
C GLN A 261 -1.73 15.74 3.70
N ALA A 262 -2.34 16.44 4.65
CA ALA A 262 -2.16 16.19 6.07
C ALA A 262 -2.36 14.72 6.46
N MET A 263 -1.66 14.31 7.51
CA MET A 263 -2.01 13.11 8.27
C MET A 263 -2.67 13.54 9.58
N GLU A 264 -3.60 12.74 10.08
CA GLU A 264 -4.30 13.02 11.34
C GLU A 264 -4.50 11.72 12.10
N ARG A 265 -4.24 11.77 13.40
CA ARG A 265 -4.63 10.70 14.32
C ARG A 265 -5.98 11.04 14.91
N ILE A 266 -6.99 10.21 14.60
CA ILE A 266 -8.36 10.36 15.08
C ILE A 266 -8.62 9.25 16.10
N GLY A 267 -8.58 9.60 17.39
CA GLY A 267 -8.56 8.62 18.47
C GLY A 267 -7.23 7.84 18.49
N ASP A 268 -7.31 6.52 18.32
CA ASP A 268 -6.16 5.60 18.22
C ASP A 268 -5.82 5.21 16.78
N LYS A 269 -6.58 5.68 15.79
CA LYS A 269 -6.46 5.33 14.38
C LYS A 269 -5.91 6.48 13.54
N TRP A 270 -5.43 6.16 12.34
CA TRP A 270 -4.82 7.12 11.44
C TRP A 270 -5.69 7.35 10.19
N ALA A 271 -5.82 8.62 9.81
CA ALA A 271 -6.25 9.05 8.50
C ALA A 271 -5.07 9.68 7.77
N ILE A 272 -4.70 9.12 6.63
CA ILE A 272 -3.77 9.73 5.67
C ILE A 272 -4.66 10.29 4.56
N TYR A 273 -4.82 11.61 4.47
CA TYR A 273 -5.86 12.19 3.60
C TYR A 273 -5.54 12.15 2.11
N GLY A 274 -4.25 12.19 1.76
CA GLY A 274 -3.75 12.20 0.39
C GLY A 274 -2.27 11.86 0.35
N LEU A 275 -1.92 10.75 -0.31
CA LEU A 275 -0.54 10.26 -0.45
C LEU A 275 0.25 10.98 -1.55
N GLY A 276 -0.41 11.81 -2.36
CA GLY A 276 0.17 12.42 -3.55
C GLY A 276 0.40 11.41 -4.67
N ASN A 277 1.23 11.78 -5.64
CA ASN A 277 1.55 10.90 -6.77
C ASN A 277 2.76 10.04 -6.44
N GLU A 278 2.62 8.71 -6.55
CA GLU A 278 3.80 7.84 -6.60
C GLU A 278 4.47 7.98 -7.97
N ILE A 279 3.67 7.96 -9.04
CA ILE A 279 4.15 8.34 -10.37
C ILE A 279 3.05 8.96 -11.23
N ALA A 280 3.30 10.19 -11.66
CA ALA A 280 2.47 10.90 -12.63
C ALA A 280 3.28 11.98 -13.37
N ARG A 281 2.79 12.43 -14.53
CA ARG A 281 3.28 13.65 -15.20
C ARG A 281 2.13 14.35 -15.90
N HIS A 282 1.40 15.15 -15.13
CA HIS A 282 0.31 16.00 -15.60
C HIS A 282 0.81 17.00 -16.66
N SER A 283 -0.11 17.53 -17.48
CA SER A 283 0.24 18.49 -18.55
C SER A 283 0.83 19.78 -18.00
N GLU A 284 0.30 20.26 -16.87
CA GLU A 284 0.87 21.36 -16.11
C GLU A 284 1.88 20.82 -15.10
N ASN A 285 3.13 21.28 -15.20
CA ASN A 285 4.19 20.86 -14.29
C ASN A 285 4.36 21.91 -13.19
N PHE A 286 3.67 21.72 -12.08
CA PHE A 286 3.93 22.44 -10.83
C PHE A 286 4.36 21.46 -9.74
N ASP A 287 5.05 21.97 -8.72
CA ASP A 287 5.68 21.16 -7.69
C ASP A 287 4.73 20.15 -7.05
N LYS A 288 3.51 20.57 -6.69
CA LYS A 288 2.52 19.70 -6.02
C LYS A 288 2.24 18.40 -6.79
N SER A 289 2.12 18.49 -8.12
CA SER A 289 1.85 17.33 -9.00
C SER A 289 3.00 16.31 -9.06
N ARG A 290 4.17 16.64 -8.50
CA ARG A 290 5.39 15.83 -8.49
C ARG A 290 5.74 15.33 -7.09
N GLU A 291 5.04 15.80 -6.07
CA GLU A 291 5.23 15.38 -4.69
C GLU A 291 4.41 14.12 -4.41
N GLY A 292 5.05 13.18 -3.73
CA GLY A 292 4.41 11.99 -3.22
C GLY A 292 4.96 11.64 -1.86
N MET A 293 4.38 10.63 -1.24
CA MET A 293 4.94 10.01 -0.06
C MET A 293 4.52 8.54 0.04
N MET A 294 5.38 7.74 0.67
CA MET A 294 5.03 6.41 1.14
C MET A 294 4.79 6.47 2.65
N ALA A 295 3.60 6.07 3.10
CA ALA A 295 3.27 5.92 4.51
C ALA A 295 3.60 4.51 4.97
N ARG A 296 4.52 4.37 5.94
CA ARG A 296 4.85 3.08 6.55
C ARG A 296 4.31 3.03 7.98
N LEU A 297 3.46 2.04 8.25
CA LEU A 297 2.85 1.81 9.54
C LEU A 297 3.32 0.48 10.11
N THR A 298 3.83 0.48 11.33
CA THR A 298 4.08 -0.75 12.10
C THR A 298 2.84 -1.06 12.93
N LEU A 299 2.26 -2.22 12.68
CA LEU A 299 1.09 -2.73 13.38
C LEU A 299 1.59 -3.75 14.39
N THR A 300 1.15 -3.62 15.64
CA THR A 300 1.58 -4.48 16.75
C THR A 300 0.39 -5.12 17.43
N GLU A 301 0.48 -6.43 17.64
CA GLU A 301 -0.48 -7.20 18.42
C GLU A 301 -0.15 -7.06 19.91
N ASN A 302 -0.91 -6.22 20.61
CA ASN A 302 -0.70 -5.96 22.03
C ASN A 302 -1.42 -6.97 22.92
N GLN A 303 -2.49 -7.57 22.41
CA GLN A 303 -3.20 -8.71 22.98
C GLN A 303 -3.63 -9.61 21.82
N PRO A 304 -3.87 -10.92 22.04
CA PRO A 304 -4.32 -11.81 20.98
C PRO A 304 -5.52 -11.24 20.22
N GLY A 305 -5.37 -11.05 18.91
CA GLY A 305 -6.37 -10.49 17.99
C GLY A 305 -6.58 -8.98 18.08
N LYS A 306 -5.84 -8.26 18.94
CA LYS A 306 -5.94 -6.80 19.10
C LYS A 306 -4.68 -6.13 18.57
N TRP A 307 -4.85 -5.51 17.41
CA TRP A 307 -3.80 -4.79 16.70
C TRP A 307 -3.96 -3.28 16.87
N GLN A 308 -2.83 -2.58 16.91
CA GLN A 308 -2.81 -1.12 16.84
C GLN A 308 -1.60 -0.64 16.05
N VAL A 309 -1.67 0.57 15.53
CA VAL A 309 -0.51 1.26 14.95
C VAL A 309 0.42 1.69 16.10
N SER A 310 1.62 1.12 16.15
CA SER A 310 2.64 1.45 17.15
C SER A 310 3.71 2.42 16.64
N LYS A 311 3.88 2.50 15.32
CA LYS A 311 4.80 3.44 14.66
C LYS A 311 4.21 3.90 13.35
N THR A 312 4.32 5.20 13.07
CA THR A 312 3.88 5.82 11.82
C THR A 312 5.02 6.62 11.23
N GLU A 313 5.41 6.28 10.01
CA GLU A 313 6.49 6.92 9.28
C GLU A 313 6.00 7.42 7.92
N ALA A 314 6.51 8.58 7.50
CA ALA A 314 6.33 9.09 6.15
C ALA A 314 7.69 9.20 5.46
N ILE A 315 7.76 8.64 4.24
CA ILE A 315 8.94 8.69 3.38
C ILE A 315 8.56 9.50 2.15
N ALA A 316 9.01 10.76 2.08
CA ALA A 316 8.65 11.63 0.98
C ALA A 316 9.34 11.21 -0.33
N THR A 317 8.61 11.31 -1.43
CA THR A 317 9.08 11.01 -2.77
C THR A 317 8.91 12.22 -3.68
N TRP A 318 9.69 12.25 -4.76
CA TRP A 318 9.63 13.30 -5.77
C TRP A 318 9.78 12.72 -7.16
N THR A 319 8.87 13.08 -8.06
CA THR A 319 8.98 12.73 -9.47
C THR A 319 9.93 13.71 -10.16
N GLN A 320 11.17 13.28 -10.35
CA GLN A 320 12.12 13.94 -11.24
C GLN A 320 11.66 13.76 -12.67
N LEU A 321 11.64 14.84 -13.47
CA LEU A 321 11.20 14.80 -14.87
C LEU A 321 12.37 14.75 -15.87
N THR A 322 13.50 15.35 -15.51
CA THR A 322 14.68 15.53 -16.36
C THR A 322 15.95 15.11 -15.63
N PRO A 323 16.95 14.52 -16.31
CA PRO A 323 16.96 14.17 -17.73
C PRO A 323 16.07 12.97 -18.08
N LYS A 324 15.68 12.18 -17.07
CA LYS A 324 14.75 11.06 -17.20
C LYS A 324 13.69 11.13 -16.13
N VAL A 325 12.51 10.59 -16.41
CA VAL A 325 11.46 10.45 -15.39
C VAL A 325 11.87 9.38 -14.39
N ARG A 326 12.05 9.77 -13.13
CA ARG A 326 12.45 8.88 -12.01
C ARG A 326 11.74 9.32 -10.75
N ILE A 327 11.27 8.36 -9.97
CA ILE A 327 10.89 8.61 -8.58
C ILE A 327 12.20 8.75 -7.81
N ILE A 328 12.27 9.74 -6.93
CA ILE A 328 13.39 10.02 -6.04
C ILE A 328 12.91 9.87 -4.61
N GLU A 329 13.53 8.96 -3.86
CA GLU A 329 13.34 8.88 -2.41
C GLU A 329 14.10 10.03 -1.74
N LEU A 330 13.38 11.06 -1.31
CA LEU A 330 13.98 12.31 -0.85
C LEU A 330 14.91 12.15 0.36
N PRO A 331 14.59 11.34 1.39
CA PRO A 331 15.49 11.18 2.54
C PRO A 331 16.87 10.61 2.16
N LYS A 332 16.93 9.69 1.20
CA LYS A 332 18.20 9.14 0.69
C LYS A 332 18.93 10.16 -0.18
N ALA A 333 18.21 10.79 -1.10
CA ALA A 333 18.80 11.76 -2.03
C ALA A 333 19.33 13.02 -1.33
N ALA A 334 18.70 13.46 -0.24
CA ALA A 334 19.12 14.63 0.52
C ALA A 334 20.50 14.46 1.19
N VAL A 335 20.93 13.22 1.46
CA VAL A 335 22.21 12.92 2.13
C VAL A 335 23.25 12.26 1.20
N ASP A 336 22.89 11.98 -0.05
CA ASP A 336 23.75 11.31 -1.04
C ASP A 336 24.96 12.19 -1.43
N GLN A 337 26.15 11.75 -1.03
CA GLN A 337 27.40 12.46 -1.28
C GLN A 337 27.85 12.43 -2.75
N THR A 338 27.25 11.56 -3.58
CA THR A 338 27.52 11.53 -5.03
C THR A 338 26.85 12.69 -5.77
N LEU A 339 25.81 13.29 -5.18
CA LEU A 339 25.12 14.46 -5.73
C LEU A 339 25.88 15.76 -5.42
N THR A 340 25.51 16.85 -6.10
CA THR A 340 26.02 18.18 -5.77
C THR A 340 25.38 18.70 -4.46
N ALA A 341 26.09 19.58 -3.76
CA ALA A 341 25.54 20.22 -2.56
C ALA A 341 24.23 20.99 -2.84
N THR A 342 24.12 21.61 -4.01
CA THR A 342 22.90 22.29 -4.47
C THR A 342 21.75 21.30 -4.65
N ALA A 343 21.98 20.16 -5.31
CA ALA A 343 20.94 19.15 -5.51
C ALA A 343 20.45 18.58 -4.16
N ARG A 344 21.37 18.22 -3.25
CA ARG A 344 21.03 17.79 -1.89
C ARG A 344 20.18 18.82 -1.15
N LYS A 345 20.54 20.11 -1.23
CA LYS A 345 19.78 21.19 -0.60
C LYS A 345 18.37 21.34 -1.18
N THR A 346 18.21 21.19 -2.49
CA THR A 346 16.90 21.19 -3.16
C THR A 346 16.03 20.02 -2.68
N TYR A 347 16.59 18.82 -2.59
CA TYR A 347 15.88 17.65 -2.08
C TYR A 347 15.51 17.79 -0.61
N GLN A 348 16.41 18.29 0.25
CA GLN A 348 16.08 18.57 1.64
C GLN A 348 14.98 19.62 1.79
N THR A 349 14.99 20.67 0.96
CA THR A 349 13.95 21.71 0.99
C THR A 349 12.59 21.14 0.58
N THR A 350 12.57 20.26 -0.42
CA THR A 350 11.34 19.57 -0.86
C THR A 350 10.83 18.62 0.23
N LEU A 351 11.73 17.84 0.84
CA LEU A 351 11.42 16.96 1.97
C LEU A 351 10.81 17.72 3.15
N ASP A 352 11.42 18.84 3.54
CA ASP A 352 10.94 19.68 4.63
C ASP A 352 9.59 20.34 4.31
N ARG A 353 9.34 20.69 3.04
CA ARG A 353 8.05 21.22 2.59
C ARG A 353 6.93 20.16 2.70
N ILE A 354 7.17 18.95 2.18
CA ILE A 354 6.24 17.82 2.30
C ILE A 354 5.98 17.49 3.77
N ALA A 355 7.03 17.48 4.61
CA ALA A 355 6.89 17.30 6.05
C ALA A 355 5.99 18.36 6.69
N GLY A 356 6.04 19.60 6.21
CA GLY A 356 5.15 20.68 6.62
C GLY A 356 3.68 20.37 6.33
N TYR A 357 3.34 19.87 5.14
CA TYR A 357 1.97 19.50 4.77
C TYR A 357 1.44 18.35 5.63
N LEU A 358 2.24 17.31 5.84
CA LEU A 358 1.87 16.15 6.65
C LEU A 358 1.50 16.51 8.10
N ARG A 359 2.06 17.61 8.63
CA ARG A 359 1.91 18.07 10.01
C ARG A 359 0.75 19.05 10.22
N LEU A 360 0.05 19.50 9.18
CA LEU A 360 -1.00 20.53 9.26
C LEU A 360 -2.10 20.21 10.29
N ARG A 361 -2.31 18.92 10.60
CA ARG A 361 -3.31 18.45 11.57
C ARG A 361 -2.72 17.76 12.80
N GLY A 362 -1.53 18.19 13.24
CA GLY A 362 -0.93 17.75 14.51
C GLY A 362 -0.34 16.33 14.50
N ALA A 363 -0.05 15.79 13.32
CA ALA A 363 0.48 14.44 13.16
C ALA A 363 1.80 14.21 13.92
N ASP A 364 2.66 15.24 13.99
CA ASP A 364 3.93 15.18 14.72
C ASP A 364 3.73 14.97 16.23
N SER A 365 2.81 15.74 16.82
CA SER A 365 2.41 15.61 18.22
C SER A 365 1.74 14.25 18.50
N ALA A 366 1.13 13.65 17.48
CA ALA A 366 0.55 12.32 17.52
C ALA A 366 1.57 11.18 17.29
N GLY A 367 2.84 11.50 17.03
CA GLY A 367 3.93 10.52 16.88
C GLY A 367 4.34 10.20 15.44
N LEU A 368 3.92 10.98 14.45
CA LEU A 368 4.41 10.83 13.07
C LEU A 368 5.90 11.16 12.97
N LEU A 369 6.68 10.22 12.42
CA LEU A 369 8.05 10.44 12.01
C LEU A 369 8.13 10.67 10.49
N VAL A 370 8.48 11.89 10.07
CA VAL A 370 8.84 12.13 8.66
C VAL A 370 10.33 11.88 8.49
N VAL A 371 10.69 10.80 7.79
CA VAL A 371 12.06 10.29 7.71
C VAL A 371 12.96 11.34 7.04
N GLY A 372 14.08 11.68 7.66
CA GLY A 372 15.07 12.63 7.11
C GLY A 372 14.65 14.11 7.11
N ALA A 373 13.42 14.43 7.50
CA ALA A 373 12.96 15.82 7.58
C ALA A 373 13.54 16.55 8.79
N SER A 374 13.81 17.84 8.62
CA SER A 374 14.20 18.72 9.72
C SER A 374 13.09 18.81 10.79
N PRO A 375 13.44 18.95 12.09
CA PRO A 375 12.46 19.18 13.14
C PRO A 375 11.65 20.48 12.91
N GLY A 376 10.32 20.41 13.07
CA GLY A 376 9.50 21.56 13.48
C GLY A 376 9.39 22.78 12.56
N LYS A 377 9.51 22.65 11.23
CA LYS A 377 9.18 23.76 10.32
C LYS A 377 7.80 23.58 9.70
N SER A 378 6.90 24.55 9.94
CA SER A 378 5.70 24.74 9.13
C SER A 378 6.08 24.99 7.67
N PRO A 379 5.25 24.58 6.69
CA PRO A 379 5.60 24.72 5.28
C PRO A 379 5.84 26.21 4.94
N SER A 380 6.95 26.50 4.26
CA SER A 380 7.13 27.81 3.63
C SER A 380 6.10 27.94 2.50
N PRO A 381 5.39 29.08 2.37
CA PRO A 381 4.43 29.25 1.29
C PRO A 381 5.13 29.08 -0.06
N SER A 382 4.53 28.26 -0.94
CA SER A 382 4.98 28.09 -2.32
C SER A 382 5.12 29.45 -3.01
N PRO A 383 6.20 29.72 -3.76
CA PRO A 383 6.10 30.69 -4.85
C PRO A 383 5.00 30.20 -5.80
N ARG A 384 4.11 31.12 -6.20
CA ARG A 384 3.02 30.81 -7.14
C ARG A 384 3.55 30.46 -8.52
#